data_AF-A0A1T4QD59-F1
#
_entry.id   AF-A0A1T4QD59-F1
#
_cell.length_a   1.000
_cell.length_b   1.000
_cell.length_c   1.000
_cell.angle_alpha   90.00
_cell.angle_beta   90.00
_cell.angle_gamma   90.00
#
_symmetry.space_group_name_H-M   'P 1'
#
loop_
_entity.id
_entity.type
_entity.pdbx_description
1 polymer ?
#
loop_
_entity_poly.entity_id
_entity_poly.type
_entity_poly.pdbx_seq_one_letter_code
_entity_poly.pdbx_strand_id
1 'polypeptide(L)'
;MVDLREISDLFTNGKAVCHTVQLGPGVAGFVYKSRKGVYHIFVSEDLSPEGRRHIIFHEINHILKDMPVIPYVIGVDMQRYSIEKSAERFAREVGLVYFVGSG
;
A
#
# COMPACT_ATOMS: atom_id res chain seq x y z
N MET A 1 10.18 -10.58 -6.95
CA MET A 1 10.54 -9.15 -7.06
C MET A 1 9.34 -8.49 -7.72
N VAL A 2 8.70 -7.50 -7.10
CA VAL A 2 7.54 -6.82 -7.70
C VAL A 2 8.06 -5.92 -8.82
N ASP A 3 7.43 -5.98 -10.01
CA ASP A 3 7.83 -5.17 -11.16
C ASP A 3 7.27 -3.74 -11.00
N LEU A 4 8.13 -2.72 -11.05
CA LEU A 4 7.71 -1.32 -10.98
C LEU A 4 6.75 -0.93 -12.11
N ARG A 5 6.80 -1.65 -13.24
CA ARG A 5 5.86 -1.48 -14.36
C ARG A 5 4.44 -1.89 -13.98
N GLU A 6 4.28 -2.96 -13.21
CA GLU A 6 2.96 -3.39 -12.71
C GLU A 6 2.35 -2.36 -11.76
N ILE A 7 3.19 -1.72 -10.94
CA ILE A 7 2.76 -0.62 -10.06
C ILE A 7 2.30 0.57 -10.90
N SER A 8 3.10 0.98 -11.89
CA SER A 8 2.74 2.09 -12.79
C SER A 8 1.42 1.79 -13.52
N ASP A 9 1.26 0.58 -14.06
CA ASP A 9 0.07 0.14 -14.78
C ASP A 9 -1.20 0.15 -13.93
N LEU A 10 -1.11 -0.08 -12.62
CA LEU A 10 -2.25 0.02 -11.72
C LEU A 10 -2.82 1.45 -11.71
N PHE A 11 -1.95 2.46 -11.67
CA PHE A 11 -2.38 3.85 -11.59
C PHE A 11 -2.70 4.45 -12.96
N THR A 12 -1.87 4.19 -13.98
CA THR A 12 -2.05 4.77 -15.32
C THR A 12 -3.32 4.26 -16.02
N ASN A 13 -3.73 3.02 -15.75
CA ASN A 13 -4.97 2.45 -16.27
C ASN A 13 -6.18 2.68 -15.35
N GLY A 14 -6.05 3.49 -14.31
CA GLY A 14 -7.14 3.78 -13.36
C GLY A 14 -7.61 2.56 -12.56
N LYS A 15 -6.79 1.52 -12.45
CA LYS A 15 -7.10 0.31 -11.68
C LYS A 15 -6.88 0.52 -10.17
N ALA A 16 -6.10 1.52 -9.78
CA ALA A 16 -5.89 1.90 -8.38
C ALA A 16 -5.97 3.42 -8.19
N VAL A 17 -6.53 3.85 -7.05
CA VAL A 17 -6.64 5.26 -6.66
C VAL A 17 -6.28 5.39 -5.17
N CYS A 18 -5.48 6.40 -4.84
CA CYS A 18 -5.11 6.73 -3.46
C CYS A 18 -5.97 7.85 -2.89
N HIS A 19 -6.37 7.69 -1.64
CA HIS A 19 -7.17 8.64 -0.86
C HIS A 19 -6.44 8.94 0.44
N THR A 20 -6.26 10.22 0.76
CA THR A 20 -5.84 10.66 2.09
C THR A 20 -7.08 11.10 2.84
N VAL A 21 -7.36 10.47 3.98
CA VAL A 21 -8.59 10.69 4.74
C VAL A 21 -8.30 10.63 6.24
N GLN A 22 -9.17 11.23 7.04
CA GLN A 22 -9.16 11.01 8.48
C GLN A 22 -9.59 9.57 8.78
N LEU A 23 -8.74 8.84 9.50
CA LEU A 23 -8.99 7.46 9.89
C LEU A 23 -9.12 7.34 11.41
N GLY A 24 -9.72 6.24 11.87
CA GLY A 24 -9.80 5.95 13.30
C GLY A 24 -8.42 5.76 13.91
N PRO A 25 -8.27 6.02 15.23
CA PRO A 25 -7.01 5.81 15.92
C PRO A 25 -6.52 4.36 15.76
N GLY A 26 -5.25 4.19 15.40
CA GLY A 26 -4.63 2.88 15.17
C GLY A 26 -4.79 2.31 13.75
N VAL A 27 -5.37 3.06 12.81
CA VAL A 27 -5.45 2.66 11.39
C VAL A 27 -4.56 3.57 10.55
N ALA A 28 -3.47 3.01 10.00
CA ALA A 28 -2.53 3.75 9.17
C ALA A 28 -2.97 3.79 7.69
N GLY A 29 -3.61 2.72 7.20
CA GLY A 29 -4.17 2.65 5.86
C GLY A 29 -4.93 1.34 5.62
N PHE A 30 -5.60 1.21 4.49
CA PHE A 30 -6.23 -0.04 4.07
C PHE A 30 -6.56 -0.05 2.58
N VAL A 31 -6.82 -1.24 2.04
CA VAL A 31 -7.24 -1.44 0.64
C VAL A 31 -8.67 -1.97 0.55
N TYR A 32 -9.43 -1.33 -0.33
CA TYR A 32 -10.76 -1.76 -0.71
C TYR A 32 -10.85 -1.99 -2.23
N LYS A 33 -11.30 -3.17 -2.65
CA LYS A 33 -11.62 -3.44 -4.06
C LYS A 33 -13.09 -3.14 -4.31
N SER A 34 -13.37 -2.14 -5.14
CA SER A 34 -14.73 -1.81 -5.54
C SER A 34 -15.36 -2.92 -6.39
N ARG A 35 -16.70 -2.93 -6.46
CA ARG A 35 -17.45 -3.82 -7.37
C ARG A 35 -17.10 -3.63 -8.85
N LYS A 36 -16.55 -2.47 -9.23
CA LYS A 36 -16.08 -2.17 -10.58
C LYS A 36 -14.65 -2.66 -10.86
N GLY A 37 -14.01 -3.31 -9.88
CA GLY A 37 -12.66 -3.84 -10.00
C GLY A 37 -11.54 -2.82 -9.77
N VAL A 38 -11.87 -1.59 -9.37
CA VAL A 38 -10.90 -0.54 -9.01
C VAL A 38 -10.49 -0.70 -7.54
N TYR A 39 -9.20 -0.65 -7.27
CA TYR A 39 -8.62 -0.64 -5.93
C TYR A 39 -8.59 0.78 -5.37
N HIS A 40 -9.04 0.93 -4.13
CA HIS A 40 -9.00 2.16 -3.38
C HIS A 40 -8.05 1.96 -2.21
N ILE A 41 -6.96 2.73 -2.20
CA ILE A 41 -5.98 2.74 -1.13
C ILE A 41 -6.31 3.95 -0.26
N PHE A 42 -6.68 3.71 1.00
CA PHE A 42 -6.94 4.77 1.97
C PHE A 42 -5.77 4.87 2.93
N VAL A 43 -5.33 6.10 3.21
CA VAL A 43 -4.19 6.38 4.08
C VAL A 43 -4.56 7.48 5.05
N SER A 44 -4.14 7.34 6.30
CA SER A 44 -4.40 8.35 7.32
C SER A 44 -3.72 9.68 6.99
N GLU A 45 -4.47 10.77 7.16
CA GLU A 45 -3.95 12.14 7.06
C GLU A 45 -3.00 12.52 8.20
N ASP A 46 -3.09 11.83 9.34
CA ASP A 46 -2.25 12.05 10.53
C ASP A 46 -0.79 11.60 10.30
N LEU A 47 -0.53 10.86 9.22
CA LEU A 47 0.80 10.40 8.87
C LEU A 47 1.63 11.50 8.19
N SER A 48 2.93 11.51 8.52
CA SER A 48 3.91 12.32 7.81
C SER A 48 3.91 11.95 6.30
N PRO A 49 4.37 12.84 5.42
CA PRO A 49 4.46 12.53 3.99
C PRO A 49 5.26 11.26 3.68
N GLU A 50 6.29 10.97 4.47
CA GLU A 50 7.08 9.74 4.37
C GLU A 50 6.31 8.52 4.86
N GLY A 51 5.62 8.63 6.01
CA GLY A 51 4.74 7.60 6.53
C GLY A 51 3.63 7.23 5.54
N ARG A 52 3.01 8.23 4.89
CA ARG A 52 2.01 8.00 3.85
C ARG A 52 2.57 7.23 2.66
N ARG A 53 3.75 7.61 2.16
CA ARG A 53 4.42 6.86 1.07
C ARG A 53 4.70 5.42 1.47
N HIS A 54 5.20 5.20 2.68
CA HIS A 54 5.49 3.86 3.20
C HIS A 54 4.23 2.98 3.23
N ILE A 55 3.13 3.51 3.79
CA ILE A 55 1.85 2.80 3.85
C ILE A 55 1.29 2.53 2.44
N ILE A 56 1.38 3.49 1.51
CA ILE A 56 0.93 3.26 0.13
C ILE A 56 1.67 2.08 -0.50
N PHE A 57 2.99 1.98 -0.33
CA PHE A 57 3.74 0.84 -0.85
C PHE A 57 3.41 -0.48 -0.16
N HIS A 58 3.13 -0.43 1.15
CA HIS A 58 2.65 -1.59 1.91
C HIS A 58 1.33 -2.11 1.33
N GLU A 59 0.36 -1.23 1.13
CA GLU A 59 -0.95 -1.56 0.57
C GLU A 59 -0.89 -2.03 -0.90
N ILE A 60 -0.02 -1.43 -1.73
CA ILE A 60 0.22 -1.89 -3.11
C ILE A 60 0.78 -3.32 -3.11
N ASN A 61 1.67 -3.65 -2.17
CA ASN A 61 2.20 -5.00 -2.05
C ASN A 61 1.08 -6.01 -1.76
N HIS A 62 0.08 -5.65 -0.94
CA HIS A 62 -1.10 -6.50 -0.72
C HIS A 62 -1.94 -6.69 -1.99
N ILE A 63 -2.13 -5.62 -2.79
CA ILE A 63 -2.83 -5.72 -4.08
C ILE A 63 -2.14 -6.71 -5.02
N LEU A 64 -0.80 -6.67 -5.08
CA LEU A 64 -0.01 -7.46 -6.03
C LEU A 64 0.23 -8.90 -5.57
N LYS A 65 0.39 -9.13 -4.25
CA LYS A 65 0.72 -10.46 -3.71
C LYS A 65 -0.47 -11.23 -3.15
N ASP A 66 -1.44 -10.55 -2.54
CA ASP A 66 -2.49 -11.20 -1.75
C ASP A 66 -3.86 -11.21 -2.45
N MET A 67 -4.08 -10.34 -3.44
CA MET A 67 -5.40 -10.09 -4.05
C MET A 67 -5.68 -10.72 -5.43
N PRO A 68 -5.44 -12.05 -5.59
CA PRO A 68 -6.36 -12.88 -6.39
C PRO A 68 -7.38 -13.67 -5.54
N VAL A 69 -7.29 -13.68 -4.19
CA VAL A 69 -8.06 -14.63 -3.35
C VAL A 69 -8.99 -13.96 -2.31
N ILE A 70 -8.68 -12.76 -1.80
CA ILE A 70 -9.44 -12.12 -0.70
C ILE A 70 -9.95 -10.73 -1.13
N PRO A 71 -11.27 -10.44 -1.06
CA PRO A 71 -11.85 -9.21 -1.63
C PRO A 71 -11.65 -7.93 -0.81
N TYR A 72 -11.14 -8.02 0.43
CA TYR A 72 -10.86 -6.89 1.30
C TYR A 72 -9.59 -7.16 2.13
N VAL A 73 -8.70 -6.17 2.23
CA VAL A 73 -7.54 -6.22 3.14
C VAL A 73 -7.57 -4.94 3.97
N ILE A 74 -7.87 -5.10 5.26
CA ILE A 74 -7.78 -4.00 6.21
C ILE A 74 -6.35 -4.00 6.76
N GLY A 75 -5.55 -3.00 6.39
CA GLY A 75 -4.24 -2.72 6.98
C GLY A 75 -4.39 -2.15 8.39
N VAL A 76 -4.90 -2.93 9.34
CA VAL A 76 -4.76 -2.57 10.75
C VAL A 76 -3.28 -2.77 11.07
N ASP A 77 -2.57 -1.73 11.48
CA ASP A 77 -1.18 -1.87 11.93
C ASP A 77 -1.14 -2.85 13.12
N MET A 78 -0.83 -4.11 12.82
CA MET A 78 -0.85 -5.18 13.80
C MET A 78 0.16 -6.27 13.43
N GLN A 79 1.43 -5.88 13.28
CA GLN A 79 2.71 -6.64 13.24
C GLN A 79 2.73 -8.14 13.60
N ARG A 80 1.79 -8.97 13.15
CA ARG A 80 1.56 -10.33 13.69
C ARG A 80 1.31 -11.37 12.62
N TYR A 81 1.08 -10.98 11.37
CA TYR A 81 0.89 -11.95 10.28
C TYR A 81 2.07 -11.94 9.30
N SER A 82 2.42 -13.12 8.78
CA SER A 82 3.52 -13.33 7.83
C SER A 82 3.40 -12.48 6.56
N ILE A 83 2.17 -12.13 6.18
CA ILE A 83 1.82 -11.26 5.05
C ILE A 83 2.35 -9.84 5.28
N GLU A 84 2.17 -9.27 6.47
CA GLU A 84 2.65 -7.93 6.84
C GLU A 84 4.19 -7.84 6.87
N LYS A 85 4.87 -8.89 7.37
CA LYS A 85 6.36 -8.94 7.35
C LYS A 85 6.92 -8.86 5.93
N SER A 86 6.22 -9.45 4.96
CA SER A 86 6.63 -9.40 3.56
C SER A 86 6.42 -8.01 2.94
N ALA A 87 5.37 -7.31 3.38
CA ALA A 87 5.02 -5.96 2.94
C ALA A 87 5.97 -4.91 3.53
N GLU A 88 6.30 -5.00 4.83
CA GLU A 88 7.33 -4.15 5.43
C GLU A 88 8.70 -4.30 4.75
N ARG A 89 9.10 -5.55 4.46
CA ARG A 89 10.38 -5.81 3.79
C ARG A 89 10.41 -5.16 2.41
N PHE A 90 9.33 -5.28 1.66
CA PHE A 90 9.19 -4.63 0.35
C PHE A 90 9.26 -3.10 0.46
N ALA A 91 8.54 -2.50 1.41
CA ALA A 91 8.54 -1.06 1.62
C ALA A 91 9.93 -0.52 2.01
N ARG A 92 10.71 -1.27 2.80
CA ARG A 92 12.11 -0.95 3.11
C ARG A 92 13.02 -1.03 1.88
N GLU A 93 12.91 -2.10 1.10
CA GLU A 93 13.75 -2.31 -0.10
C GLU A 93 13.48 -1.25 -1.17
N VAL A 94 12.21 -0.91 -1.43
CA VAL A 94 11.84 0.18 -2.34
C VAL A 94 12.26 1.53 -1.77
N GLY A 95 12.01 1.79 -0.49
CA GLY A 95 12.42 3.03 0.17
C GLY A 95 13.92 3.32 0.00
N LEU A 96 14.78 2.33 0.24
CA LEU A 96 16.23 2.50 0.11
C LEU A 96 16.67 2.90 -1.31
N VAL A 97 16.01 2.37 -2.35
CA VAL A 97 16.30 2.72 -3.75
C VAL A 97 15.92 4.17 -4.07
N TYR A 98 14.88 4.72 -3.43
CA TYR A 98 14.41 6.09 -3.65
C TYR A 98 15.01 7.14 -2.68
N PHE A 99 15.55 6.74 -1.52
CA PHE A 99 16.09 7.66 -0.51
C PHE A 99 17.62 7.77 -0.47
N VAL A 100 18.38 6.81 -1.01
CA VAL A 100 19.86 6.85 -1.00
C VAL A 100 20.45 7.45 -2.30
N GLY A 101 19.62 7.70 -3.33
CA GLY A 101 20.04 8.35 -4.58
C GLY A 101 20.03 9.89 -4.56
N SER A 102 19.78 10.50 -3.40
CA SER A 102 19.71 11.97 -3.21
C SER A 102 20.63 12.42 -2.06
N GLY A 103 21.82 11.83 -1.98
CA GLY A 103 22.91 12.26 -1.11
C GLY A 103 24.11 12.72 -1.92
#